data_AF-A0A0L7LK58-F1
#
_entry.id   AF-A0A0L7LK58-F1
#
_cell.length_a   1.000
_cell.length_b   1.000
_cell.length_c   1.000
_cell.angle_alpha   90.00
_cell.angle_beta   90.00
_cell.angle_gamma   90.00
#
_symmetry.space_group_name_H-M   'P 1'
#
loop_
_entity.id
_entity.type
_entity.pdbx_description
1 polymer ?
#
loop_
_entity_poly.entity_id
_entity_poly.type
_entity_poly.pdbx_seq_one_letter_code
_entity_poly.pdbx_strand_id
1 'polypeptide(L)'
;EVAWAQITDSFNASVSSCPRRTDQLKLKWENLKKSARKRSTKIRMNHIKTGGGKPDYIPPDDALDRVASILGATCEGYSVAFGGDSNSTF
;
A
#
# COMPACT_ATOMS: atom_id res chain seq x y z
N GLU A 1 -17.47 12.65 3.05
CA GLU A 1 -16.83 13.36 4.19
C GLU A 1 -17.24 12.81 5.56
N VAL A 2 -18.53 12.60 5.85
CA VAL A 2 -19.03 12.12 7.17
C VAL A 2 -18.34 10.84 7.69
N ALA A 3 -18.14 9.83 6.83
CA ALA A 3 -17.50 8.58 7.24
C ALA A 3 -16.06 8.78 7.77
N TRP A 4 -15.31 9.72 7.20
CA TRP A 4 -13.95 10.01 7.65
C TRP A 4 -13.92 10.70 9.01
N ALA A 5 -14.90 11.55 9.30
CA ALA A 5 -15.06 12.13 10.63
C ALA A 5 -15.33 11.04 11.67
N GLN A 6 -16.28 10.13 11.40
CA GLN A 6 -16.59 9.01 12.30
C GLN A 6 -15.39 8.11 12.59
N ILE A 7 -14.60 7.80 11.56
CA ILE A 7 -13.35 7.05 11.72
C ILE A 7 -12.35 7.82 12.57
N THR A 8 -12.23 9.13 12.36
CA THR A 8 -11.32 10.00 13.13
C THR A 8 -11.72 10.02 14.60
N ASP A 9 -13.01 10.18 14.89
CA ASP A 9 -13.53 10.22 16.25
C ASP A 9 -13.33 8.87 16.95
N SER A 10 -13.67 7.77 16.27
CA SER A 10 -13.48 6.42 16.79
C SER A 10 -12.01 6.10 17.04
N PHE A 11 -11.12 6.51 16.13
CA PHE A 11 -9.67 6.36 16.29
C PHE A 11 -9.17 7.17 17.48
N ASN A 12 -9.57 8.43 17.58
CA ASN A 12 -9.14 9.32 18.66
C ASN A 12 -9.68 8.89 20.03
N ALA A 13 -10.87 8.27 20.08
CA ALA A 13 -11.40 7.67 21.29
C ALA A 13 -10.62 6.41 21.73
N SER A 14 -9.97 5.72 20.78
CA SER A 14 -9.19 4.49 21.06
C SER A 14 -7.74 4.74 21.48
N VAL A 15 -7.23 5.97 21.33
CA VAL A 15 -5.86 6.34 21.68
C VAL A 15 -5.83 7.21 22.92
N SER A 16 -4.97 6.87 23.87
CA SER A 16 -4.80 7.65 25.12
C SER A 16 -3.97 8.91 24.91
N SER A 17 -3.20 8.98 23.83
CA SER A 17 -2.29 10.09 23.53
C SER A 17 -2.21 10.36 22.03
N CYS A 18 -2.03 11.63 21.68
CA CYS A 18 -1.82 12.11 20.31
C CYS A 18 -3.03 11.89 19.38
N PRO A 19 -4.11 12.67 19.54
CA PRO A 19 -5.22 12.66 18.60
C PRO A 19 -4.74 13.01 17.18
N ARG A 20 -5.34 12.37 16.19
CA ARG A 20 -5.05 12.58 14.77
C ARG A 20 -6.13 13.43 14.14
N ARG A 21 -5.70 14.25 13.19
CA ARG A 21 -6.61 14.98 12.29
C ARG A 21 -7.06 14.06 11.16
N THR A 22 -8.25 14.32 10.61
CA THR A 22 -8.82 13.51 9.53
C THR A 22 -7.93 13.45 8.28
N ASP A 23 -7.27 14.56 7.94
CA ASP A 23 -6.30 14.64 6.83
C ASP A 23 -5.08 13.72 7.06
N GLN A 24 -4.59 13.62 8.29
CA GLN A 24 -3.50 12.71 8.64
C GLN A 24 -3.90 11.23 8.47
N LEU A 25 -5.13 10.87 8.85
CA LEU A 25 -5.64 9.51 8.69
C LEU A 25 -5.87 9.17 7.22
N LYS A 26 -6.45 10.10 6.44
CA LYS A 26 -6.57 9.97 4.97
C LYS A 26 -5.20 9.76 4.33
N LEU A 27 -4.21 10.60 4.67
CA LEU A 27 -2.85 10.48 4.15
C LEU A 27 -2.19 9.15 4.54
N LYS A 28 -2.36 8.72 5.80
CA LYS A 28 -1.82 7.44 6.26
C LYS A 28 -2.43 6.28 5.46
N TRP A 29 -3.73 6.32 5.19
CA TRP A 29 -4.40 5.32 4.35
C TRP A 29 -3.84 5.30 2.93
N GLU A 30 -3.66 6.46 2.28
CA GLU A 30 -3.04 6.52 0.94
C GLU A 30 -1.63 5.91 0.92
N ASN A 31 -0.83 6.21 1.96
CA ASN A 31 0.51 5.64 2.09
C ASN A 31 0.49 4.13 2.32
N LEU A 32 -0.41 3.62 3.16
CA LEU A 32 -0.59 2.19 3.39
C LEU A 32 -0.97 1.46 2.09
N LYS A 33 -1.91 2.01 1.31
CA LYS A 33 -2.28 1.46 0.00
C LYS A 33 -1.07 1.36 -0.95
N LYS A 34 -0.25 2.42 -1.03
CA LYS A 34 0.97 2.44 -1.86
C LYS A 34 1.97 1.37 -1.41
N SER A 35 2.22 1.28 -0.10
CA SER A 35 3.14 0.30 0.48
C SER A 35 2.66 -1.14 0.29
N ALA A 36 1.36 -1.40 0.47
CA ALA A 36 0.77 -2.72 0.24
C ALA A 36 0.96 -3.17 -1.21
N ARG A 37 0.61 -2.33 -2.20
CA ARG A 37 0.84 -2.63 -3.63
C ARG A 37 2.30 -2.89 -3.96
N LYS A 38 3.22 -2.08 -3.40
CA LYS A 38 4.67 -2.26 -3.58
C LYS A 38 5.12 -3.61 -3.03
N ARG A 39 4.65 -4.00 -1.85
CA ARG A 39 4.95 -5.29 -1.22
C ARG A 39 4.39 -6.46 -2.01
N SER A 40 3.12 -6.39 -2.44
CA SER A 40 2.51 -7.42 -3.30
C SER A 40 3.27 -7.61 -4.61
N THR A 41 3.71 -6.50 -5.24
CA THR A 41 4.55 -6.57 -6.44
C THR A 41 5.91 -7.20 -6.15
N LYS A 42 6.55 -6.86 -5.02
CA LYS A 42 7.81 -7.47 -4.61
C LYS A 42 7.68 -8.98 -4.41
N ILE A 43 6.64 -9.42 -3.70
CA ILE A 43 6.35 -10.85 -3.47
C ILE A 43 6.13 -11.56 -4.80
N ARG A 44 5.29 -11.01 -5.68
CA ARG A 44 5.04 -11.58 -7.00
C ARG A 44 6.30 -11.68 -7.86
N MET A 45 7.10 -10.62 -7.92
CA MET A 45 8.38 -10.62 -8.65
C MET A 45 9.36 -11.63 -8.08
N ASN A 46 9.38 -11.80 -6.75
CA ASN A 46 10.23 -12.78 -6.09
C ASN A 46 9.89 -14.23 -6.49
N HIS A 47 8.61 -14.51 -6.77
CA HIS A 47 8.18 -15.81 -7.28
C HIS A 47 8.43 -16.00 -8.78
N ILE A 48 8.41 -14.92 -9.58
CA ILE A 48 8.56 -14.99 -11.05
C ILE A 48 10.04 -15.03 -11.48
N LYS A 49 10.97 -14.48 -10.68
CA LYS A 49 12.40 -14.47 -11.01
C LYS A 49 12.93 -15.90 -11.18
N THR A 50 13.20 -16.30 -12.42
CA THR A 50 13.66 -17.64 -12.83
C THR A 50 15.19 -17.77 -12.94
N GLY A 51 15.96 -16.83 -12.39
CA GLY A 51 17.43 -16.80 -12.47
C GLY A 51 18.17 -17.85 -11.62
N GLY A 52 17.53 -18.97 -11.26
CA GLY A 52 18.16 -20.10 -10.54
C GLY A 52 18.52 -19.86 -9.07
N GLY A 53 18.36 -18.64 -8.54
CA GLY A 53 18.59 -18.31 -7.13
C GLY A 53 17.38 -18.61 -6.24
N LYS A 54 17.62 -18.83 -4.94
CA LYS A 54 16.55 -18.94 -3.94
C LYS A 54 15.77 -17.62 -3.85
N PRO A 55 14.43 -17.63 -3.70
CA PRO A 55 13.65 -16.42 -3.47
C PRO A 55 14.14 -15.65 -2.24
N ASP A 56 14.14 -14.33 -2.31
CA ASP A 56 14.48 -13.46 -1.18
C ASP A 56 13.46 -13.65 -0.03
N TYR A 57 13.93 -13.63 1.22
CA TYR A 57 13.01 -13.61 2.36
C TYR A 57 12.32 -12.24 2.45
N ILE A 58 10.98 -12.26 2.45
CA ILE A 58 10.16 -11.07 2.66
C ILE A 58 9.44 -11.25 4.00
N PRO A 59 9.75 -10.42 5.03
CA PRO A 59 9.10 -10.53 6.32
C PRO A 59 7.57 -10.38 6.23
N PRO A 60 6.81 -11.06 7.10
CA PRO A 60 5.39 -10.79 7.33
C PRO A 60 5.16 -9.33 7.77
N ASP A 61 4.04 -8.74 7.35
CA ASP A 61 3.58 -7.41 7.78
C ASP A 61 2.04 -7.43 7.72
N ASP A 62 1.45 -7.81 8.85
CA ASP A 62 0.01 -8.04 8.99
C ASP A 62 -0.81 -6.80 8.62
N ALA A 63 -0.27 -5.59 8.85
CA ALA A 63 -0.95 -4.36 8.49
C ALA A 63 -1.04 -4.21 6.97
N LEU A 64 0.07 -4.44 6.25
CA LEU A 64 0.07 -4.39 4.80
C LEU A 64 -0.70 -5.55 4.17
N ASP A 65 -0.69 -6.73 4.80
CA ASP A 65 -1.45 -7.90 4.33
C ASP A 65 -2.96 -7.66 4.46
N ARG A 66 -3.42 -7.07 5.57
CA ARG A 66 -4.82 -6.63 5.72
C ARG A 66 -5.21 -5.54 4.73
N VAL A 67 -4.35 -4.55 4.51
CA VAL A 67 -4.59 -3.50 3.51
C VAL A 67 -4.72 -4.10 2.11
N ALA A 68 -3.84 -5.04 1.74
CA ALA A 68 -3.91 -5.73 0.46
C ALA A 68 -5.21 -6.53 0.31
N SER A 69 -5.66 -7.21 1.38
CA SER A 69 -6.94 -7.91 1.40
C SER A 69 -8.14 -6.97 1.21
N ILE A 70 -8.14 -5.80 1.86
CA ILE A 70 -9.19 -4.78 1.70
C ILE A 70 -9.24 -4.25 0.26
N LEU A 71 -8.08 -4.10 -0.38
CA LEU A 71 -7.99 -3.62 -1.77
C LEU A 71 -8.38 -4.69 -2.81
N GLY A 72 -8.30 -5.98 -2.47
CA GLY A 72 -8.62 -7.07 -3.39
C GLY A 72 -7.80 -7.03 -4.68
N ALA A 73 -8.43 -7.37 -5.82
CA ALA A 73 -7.80 -7.41 -7.14
C ALA A 73 -7.25 -6.04 -7.62
N THR A 74 -7.61 -4.91 -7.00
CA THR A 74 -7.02 -3.59 -7.35
C THR A 74 -5.58 -3.40 -6.82
N CYS A 75 -5.02 -4.40 -6.14
CA CYS A 75 -3.57 -4.50 -5.93
C CYS A 75 -2.79 -4.95 -7.18
N GLU A 76 -3.48 -5.45 -8.21
CA GLU A 76 -2.90 -5.62 -9.54
C GLU A 76 -2.79 -4.23 -10.16
N GLY A 77 -1.59 -3.66 -10.08
CA GLY A 77 -1.30 -2.44 -10.82
C GLY A 77 -1.67 -2.64 -12.28
N TYR A 78 -2.26 -1.60 -12.89
CA TYR A 78 -2.26 -1.42 -14.33
C TYR A 78 -0.89 -1.83 -14.86
N SER A 79 -0.81 -3.01 -15.48
CA SER A 79 0.35 -3.35 -16.28
C SER A 79 0.26 -2.45 -17.49
N VAL A 80 0.87 -1.27 -17.43
CA VAL A 80 1.19 -0.54 -18.66
C VAL A 80 2.24 -1.40 -19.34
N ALA A 81 1.79 -2.21 -20.28
CA ALA A 81 2.63 -3.17 -20.97
C ALA A 81 3.66 -2.51 -21.89
N PHE A 82 3.64 -1.18 -22.07
CA PHE A 82 4.56 -0.47 -22.96
C PHE A 82 4.87 0.96 -22.49
N GLY A 83 6.16 1.30 -22.49
CA GLY A 83 6.69 2.63 -22.85
C GLY A 83 6.58 3.75 -21.82
N GLY A 84 7.56 3.83 -20.92
CA GLY A 84 7.77 4.98 -20.04
C GLY A 84 9.14 5.62 -20.21
N ASP A 85 9.67 5.67 -21.45
CA ASP A 85 10.82 6.49 -21.79
C ASP A 85 10.38 7.59 -22.75
N SER A 86 10.32 8.82 -22.24
CA SER A 86 10.49 10.05 -23.00
C SER A 86 10.90 11.13 -22.02
N ASN A 87 12.22 11.22 -21.83
CA ASN A 87 12.89 12.41 -21.37
C ASN A 87 12.61 13.53 -22.39
N SER A 88 11.68 14.43 -22.10
CA SER A 88 11.60 15.72 -22.79
C SER A 88 12.42 16.72 -22.00
N THR A 89 13.72 16.76 -22.30
CA THR A 89 14.53 17.96 -22.13
C THR A 89 14.00 19.04 -23.07
N PHE A 90 13.97 20.28 -22.54
CA PHE A 90 13.63 21.51 -23.25
C PHE A 90 14.41 21.71 -24.56
#